data_AF-A0A2G3NT34-F1
#
_entry.id   AF-A0A2G3NT34-F1
#
_cell.length_a   1.000
_cell.length_b   1.000
_cell.length_c   1.000
_cell.angle_alpha   90.00
_cell.angle_beta   90.00
_cell.angle_gamma   90.00
#
_symmetry.space_group_name_H-M   'P 1'
#
loop_
_entity.id
_entity.type
_entity.pdbx_description
1 polymer ?
#
loop_
_entity_poly.entity_id
_entity_poly.type
_entity_poly.pdbx_seq_one_letter_code
_entity_poly.pdbx_strand_id
1 'polypeptide(L)' 'MKNIEYIRKEKGVSLVDIADCLNVKSQTVREKINGDSDFKFGEALKIQQTFFPEFDIVYLFQEHKEVSVG' A
#
# COMPACT_ATOMS: atom_id res chain seq x y z
N MET A 1 4.98 9.21 -0.83
CA MET A 1 4.76 7.80 -0.39
C MET A 1 3.35 7.66 0.17
N LYS A 2 2.68 6.52 -0.04
CA LYS A 2 1.30 6.26 0.46
C LYS A 2 1.30 5.74 1.91
N ASN A 3 0.20 5.95 2.65
CA ASN A 3 0.08 5.52 4.06
C ASN A 3 0.31 4.01 4.27
N ILE A 4 -0.06 3.18 3.29
CA ILE A 4 0.16 1.74 3.29
C ILE A 4 1.62 1.33 3.55
N GLU A 5 2.61 2.16 3.19
CA GLU A 5 4.03 1.88 3.45
C GLU A 5 4.36 1.81 4.95
N TYR A 6 3.69 2.62 5.76
CA TYR A 6 3.87 2.67 7.21
C TYR A 6 3.08 1.53 7.87
N ILE A 7 1.81 1.39 7.47
CA ILE A 7 0.89 0.40 8.04
C ILE A 7 1.40 -1.03 7.80
N ARG A 8 1.91 -1.32 6.59
CA ARG A 8 2.48 -2.65 6.31
C ARG A 8 3.68 -2.97 7.21
N LYS A 9 4.52 -1.97 7.53
CA LYS A 9 5.69 -2.16 8.39
C LYS A 9 5.26 -2.40 9.83
N GLU A 10 4.30 -1.61 10.31
CA GLU A 10 3.73 -1.76 11.65
C GLU A 10 3.07 -3.13 11.85
N LYS A 11 2.36 -3.63 10.83
CA LYS A 11 1.72 -4.95 10.83
C LYS A 11 2.65 -6.11 10.47
N GLY A 12 3.91 -5.85 10.13
CA GLY A 12 4.86 -6.88 9.72
C GLY A 12 4.58 -7.52 8.35
N VAL A 13 3.79 -6.87 7.50
CA VAL A 13 3.48 -7.31 6.13
C VAL A 13 4.60 -6.87 5.18
N SER A 14 5.28 -7.85 4.57
CA SER A 14 6.37 -7.58 3.65
C SER A 14 5.85 -7.14 2.27
N LEU A 15 6.72 -6.51 1.48
CA LEU A 15 6.40 -6.22 0.07
C LEU A 15 6.20 -7.50 -0.75
N VAL A 16 6.82 -8.60 -0.33
CA VAL A 16 6.69 -9.90 -1.00
C VAL A 16 5.30 -10.47 -0.76
N ASP A 17 4.76 -10.40 0.45
CA ASP A 17 3.40 -10.87 0.75
C ASP A 17 2.34 -10.15 -0.09
N ILE A 18 2.48 -8.82 -0.22
CA ILE A 18 1.59 -8.01 -1.06
C ILE A 18 1.75 -8.37 -2.53
N ALA A 19 2.99 -8.62 -2.98
CA ALA A 19 3.28 -9.00 -4.36
C ALA A 19 2.69 -10.37 -4.72
N ASP A 20 2.83 -11.34 -3.83
CA ASP A 20 2.25 -12.68 -3.98
C ASP A 20 0.72 -12.61 -3.99
N CYS A 21 0.12 -11.79 -3.13
CA CYS A 21 -1.32 -11.55 -3.12
C CYS A 21 -1.82 -10.98 -4.45
N LEU A 22 -1.07 -10.06 -5.05
CA LEU A 22 -1.42 -9.44 -6.33
C LEU A 22 -0.94 -10.22 -7.56
N ASN A 23 -0.13 -11.27 -7.38
CA ASN A 23 0.57 -12.00 -8.43
C ASN A 23 1.42 -11.09 -9.33
N VAL A 24 2.19 -10.20 -8.70
CA VAL A 24 3.13 -9.27 -9.35
C VAL A 24 4.51 -9.37 -8.71
N LYS A 25 5.50 -8.63 -9.22
CA LYS A 25 6.81 -8.55 -8.57
C LYS A 25 6.79 -7.56 -7.40
N SER A 26 7.56 -7.84 -6.35
CA SER A 26 7.72 -6.94 -5.19
C SER A 26 8.24 -5.56 -5.57
N GLN A 27 9.04 -5.46 -6.65
CA GLN A 27 9.44 -4.18 -7.24
C GLN A 27 8.23 -3.37 -7.72
N THR A 28 7.26 -3.99 -8.40
CA THR A 28 6.06 -3.31 -8.89
C THR A 28 5.20 -2.78 -7.75
N VAL A 29 5.10 -3.51 -6.64
CA VAL A 29 4.43 -3.03 -5.43
C VAL A 29 5.15 -1.80 -4.87
N ARG A 30 6.49 -1.83 -4.81
CA ARG A 30 7.30 -0.70 -4.34
C ARG A 30 7.12 0.54 -5.21
N GLU A 31 7.18 0.39 -6.53
CA GLU A 31 6.92 1.47 -7.50
C GLU A 31 5.53 2.08 -7.28
N LYS A 32 4.51 1.24 -7.07
CA LYS A 32 3.13 1.71 -6.82
C LYS A 32 2.94 2.46 -5.50
N ILE A 33 3.63 2.02 -4.45
CA ILE A 33 3.62 2.66 -3.12
C ILE A 33 4.36 4.00 -3.15
N ASN A 34 5.46 4.07 -3.90
CA ASN A 34 6.25 5.27 -4.07
C ASN A 34 5.53 6.34 -4.91
N GLY A 35 4.58 5.94 -5.76
CA GLY A 35 3.82 6.84 -6.64
C GLY A 35 4.30 6.84 -8.10
N ASP A 36 5.21 5.94 -8.46
CA ASP A 36 5.66 5.74 -9.86
C ASP A 36 4.53 5.15 -10.74
N SER A 37 3.57 4.49 -10.10
CA SER A 37 2.40 3.91 -10.75
C SER A 37 1.24 3.78 -9.77
N ASP A 38 0.00 3.70 -10.25
CA ASP A 38 -1.15 3.56 -9.37
C ASP A 38 -1.57 2.11 -9.14
N PHE A 39 -2.13 1.87 -7.95
CA PHE A 39 -2.87 0.64 -7.69
C PHE A 39 -4.22 0.73 -8.40
N LYS A 40 -4.56 -0.31 -9.17
CA LYS A 40 -5.92 -0.45 -9.68
C LYS A 40 -6.85 -0.67 -8.50
N PHE A 41 -8.10 -0.23 -8.62
CA PHE A 41 -9.10 -0.39 -7.55
C PHE A 41 -9.22 -1.84 -7.05
N GLY A 42 -9.22 -2.82 -7.95
CA GLY A 42 -9.27 -4.24 -7.57
C GLY A 42 -8.02 -4.72 -6.80
N GLU A 43 -6.84 -4.18 -7.12
CA GLU A 43 -5.61 -4.48 -6.38
C GLU A 43 -5.67 -3.88 -4.97
N ALA A 44 -6.08 -2.61 -4.90
CA ALA A 44 -6.21 -1.87 -3.64
C ALA A 44 -7.23 -2.54 -2.70
N LEU A 45 -8.39 -2.93 -3.24
CA LEU A 45 -9.42 -3.62 -2.48
C LEU A 45 -8.94 -4.98 -1.98
N LYS A 46 -8.24 -5.75 -2.82
CA LYS A 46 -7.72 -7.06 -2.45
C LYS A 46 -6.69 -6.96 -1.31
N ILE A 47 -5.80 -5.98 -1.38
CA ILE A 47 -4.81 -5.71 -0.31
C ILE A 47 -5.51 -5.32 0.99
N GLN A 48 -6.47 -4.41 0.91
CA GLN A 48 -7.25 -3.97 2.08
C GLN A 48 -7.96 -5.16 2.74
N GLN A 49 -8.70 -5.97 1.98
CA GLN A 49 -9.44 -7.10 2.54
C GLN A 49 -8.53 -8.21 3.09
N THR A 50 -7.33 -8.40 2.50
CA THR A 50 -6.42 -9.49 2.87
C THR A 50 -5.55 -9.15 4.08
N PHE A 51 -4.99 -7.94 4.11
CA PHE A 51 -3.96 -7.56 5.09
C PHE A 51 -4.41 -6.47 6.06
N PHE A 52 -5.33 -5.60 5.64
CA PHE A 52 -5.69 -4.38 6.36
C PHE A 52 -7.21 -4.17 6.46
N PRO A 53 -8.02 -5.19 6.83
CA PRO A 53 -9.47 -5.09 6.80
C PRO A 53 -10.02 -4.06 7.80
N GLU A 54 -9.22 -3.69 8.80
CA GLU A 54 -9.51 -2.68 9.81
C GLU A 54 -9.31 -1.23 9.32
N PHE A 55 -8.67 -1.03 8.17
CA PHE A 55 -8.40 0.29 7.61
C PHE A 55 -9.29 0.60 6.42
N ASP A 56 -9.62 1.87 6.26
CA ASP A 56 -10.32 2.37 5.09
C ASP A 56 -9.41 2.36 3.86
N ILE A 57 -9.95 1.97 2.71
CA ILE A 57 -9.20 1.89 1.45
C ILE A 57 -8.68 3.26 1.01
N VAL A 58 -9.47 4.33 1.18
CA VAL A 58 -9.04 5.70 0.87
C VAL A 58 -7.87 6.06 1.77
N TYR A 59 -7.97 5.77 3.07
CA TYR A 59 -6.90 6.05 4.02
C TYR A 59 -5.60 5.30 3.69
N LEU A 60 -5.66 4.01 3.34
CA LEU A 60 -4.48 3.20 3.00
C LEU A 60 -3.71 3.75 1.80
N PHE A 61 -4.42 4.18 0.76
CA PHE A 61 -3.83 4.59 -0.51
C PHE A 61 -3.72 6.11 -0.69
N GLN A 62 -4.15 6.89 0.30
CA GLN A 62 -3.90 8.32 0.35
C GLN A 62 -2.40 8.59 0.43
N GLU A 63 -1.95 9.65 -0.25
CA GLU A 63 -0.60 10.16 -0.08
C GLU A 63 -0.37 10.56 1.38
N HIS A 64 0.75 10.09 1.92
CA HIS A 64 1.20 10.52 3.22
C HIS A 64 1.58 12.00 3.09
N LYS A 65 0.72 12.87 3.60
CA LYS A 65 1.04 14.28 3.78
C LYS A 65 2.04 14.36 4.92
N GLU A 66 3.32 14.36 4.60
CA GLU A 66 4.29 14.99 5.47
C GLU A 66 3.81 16.42 5.66
N VAL A 67 3.32 16.75 6.85
CA VAL A 67 3.06 18.15 7.21
C VAL A 67 4.42 18.81 7.18
N SER A 68 4.77 19.46 6.07
CA SER A 68 5.85 20.43 6.03
C SER A 68 5.45 21.56 6.97
N VAL A 69 5.82 21.41 8.25
CA VAL A 69 5.94 22.54 9.16
C VAL A 69 7.06 23.40 8.57
N GLY A 70 6.64 24.50 7.93
CA GLY A 70 7.54 25.52 7.40
C GLY A 70 8.19 26.35 8.50
#